data_AF-A0A554IBG8-F1
#
_entry.id   AF-A0A554IBG8-F1
#
_cell.length_a   1.000
_cell.length_b   1.000
_cell.length_c   1.000
_cell.angle_alpha   90.00
_cell.angle_beta   90.00
_cell.angle_gamma   90.00
#
_symmetry.space_group_name_H-M   'P 1'
#
loop_
_entity.id
_entity.type
_entity.pdbx_description
1 polymer ?
#
loop_
_entity_poly.entity_id
_entity_poly.type
_entity_poly.pdbx_seq_one_letter_code
_entity_poly.pdbx_strand_id
1 'polypeptide(L)' 'MYIGSKVPKNCQTEIFLKNLKKILKENGVIIFNRLYFKNHIFEAKIFLDKLKKIFNDLTCKKVLTNLLIFAENND' A
#
# COMPACT_ATOMS: atom_id res chain seq x y z
N MET A 1 -5.03 3.97 -6.54
CA MET A 1 -6.28 4.55 -7.08
C MET A 1 -6.77 5.64 -6.13
N TYR A 2 -7.07 6.80 -6.69
CA TYR A 2 -7.60 7.95 -5.97
C TYR A 2 -8.85 8.47 -6.67
N ILE A 3 -9.80 8.97 -5.88
CA ILE A 3 -10.90 9.80 -6.34
C ILE A 3 -10.71 11.15 -5.62
N GLY A 4 -10.09 12.10 -6.32
CA GLY A 4 -9.58 13.33 -5.71
C GLY A 4 -8.50 13.03 -4.67
N SER A 5 -8.66 13.50 -3.43
CA SER A 5 -7.75 13.23 -2.31
C SER A 5 -8.07 11.95 -1.53
N LYS A 6 -9.13 11.22 -1.91
CA LYS A 6 -9.61 10.05 -1.17
C LYS A 6 -9.23 8.76 -1.88
N VAL A 7 -8.91 7.75 -1.09
CA VAL A 7 -8.71 6.37 -1.57
C VAL A 7 -10.01 5.60 -1.30
N PRO A 8 -10.60 4.94 -2.32
CA PRO A 8 -11.80 4.13 -2.11
C PRO A 8 -11.59 3.09 -1.00
N LYS A 9 -12.51 3.01 -0.03
CA LYS A 9 -12.39 2.10 1.13
C LYS A 9 -12.25 0.64 0.69
N ASN A 10 -12.97 0.24 -0.36
CA ASN A 10 -12.96 -1.12 -0.90
C ASN A 10 -11.57 -1.56 -1.36
N CYS A 11 -10.77 -0.63 -1.90
CA CYS A 11 -9.38 -0.86 -2.32
C CYS A 11 -8.38 -0.95 -1.15
N GLN A 12 -8.86 -0.89 0.10
CA GLN A 12 -8.04 -0.91 1.32
C GLN A 12 -8.50 -1.98 2.32
N THR A 13 -9.44 -2.82 1.91
CA THR A 13 -9.90 -3.96 2.71
C THR A 13 -8.86 -5.06 2.67
N GLU A 14 -8.81 -5.86 3.73
CA GLU A 14 -7.91 -7.01 3.78
C GLU A 14 -8.22 -8.03 2.69
N ILE A 15 -9.50 -8.24 2.39
CA ILE A 15 -9.97 -9.12 1.30
C ILE A 15 -9.40 -8.66 -0.04
N PHE A 16 -9.49 -7.36 -0.34
CA PHE A 16 -8.94 -6.80 -1.57
C PHE A 16 -7.43 -6.99 -1.67
N LEU A 17 -6.69 -6.69 -0.59
CA LEU A 17 -5.23 -6.82 -0.56
C LEU A 17 -4.79 -8.29 -0.66
N LYS A 18 -5.50 -9.22 -0.03
CA LYS A 18 -5.26 -10.67 -0.16
C LYS A 18 -5.53 -11.14 -1.60
N ASN A 19 -6.58 -10.65 -2.24
CA ASN A 19 -6.86 -10.97 -3.64
C ASN A 19 -5.81 -10.39 -4.59
N LEU A 20 -5.29 -9.19 -4.32
CA LEU A 20 -4.15 -8.64 -5.04
C LEU A 20 -2.90 -9.52 -4.91
N LYS A 21 -2.59 -10.01 -3.70
CA LYS A 21 -1.46 -10.93 -3.48
C LYS A 21 -1.62 -12.23 -4.30
N LYS A 22 -2.83 -12.77 -4.41
CA LYS A 22 -3.10 -14.02 -5.16
C LYS A 22 -2.85 -13.90 -6.67
N ILE A 23 -3.06 -12.72 -7.26
CA ILE A 23 -2.86 -12.50 -8.70
C ILE A 23 -1.45 -11.98 -9.02
N LEU A 24 -0.65 -11.70 -7.99
CA LEU A 24 0.72 -11.27 -8.16
C LEU A 24 1.54 -12.46 -8.65
N LYS A 25 2.21 -12.30 -9.79
CA LYS A 25 3.17 -13.30 -10.27
C LYS A 25 4.33 -13.41 -9.27
N GLU A 26 5.04 -14.53 -9.31
CA GLU A 26 6.31 -14.68 -8.62
C GLU A 26 7.23 -13.49 -8.95
N ASN A 27 7.86 -12.89 -7.94
CA ASN A 27 8.66 -11.66 -8.04
C ASN A 27 7.91 -10.43 -8.62
N GLY A 28 6.58 -10.48 -8.68
CA GLY A 28 5.77 -9.34 -9.05
C GLY A 28 5.82 -8.26 -7.98
N VAL A 29 5.82 -6.99 -8.40
CA VAL A 29 5.85 -5.85 -7.48
C VAL A 29 4.52 -5.11 -7.55
N ILE A 30 3.94 -4.79 -6.38
CA ILE A 30 2.78 -3.91 -6.28
C ILE A 30 3.23 -2.56 -5.76
N ILE A 31 2.88 -1.49 -6.47
CA ILE A 31 3.20 -0.12 -6.08
C ILE A 31 1.95 0.57 -5.55
N PHE A 32 1.99 0.98 -4.28
CA PHE A 32 0.93 1.78 -3.67
C PHE A 32 1.37 3.24 -3.57
N ASN A 33 0.66 4.12 -4.28
CA ASN A 33 0.78 5.56 -4.08
C ASN A 33 -0.13 5.99 -2.90
N ARG A 34 0.46 6.68 -1.91
CA ARG A 34 -0.22 7.22 -0.71
C ARG A 34 0.13 8.70 -0.50
N LEU A 35 -0.86 9.52 -0.13
CA LEU A 35 -0.56 10.90 0.28
C LEU A 35 0.09 10.84 1.66
N TYR A 36 1.14 11.63 1.89
CA TYR A 36 1.90 11.57 3.14
C TYR A 36 2.18 12.95 3.71
N PHE A 37 1.12 13.72 3.93
CA PHE A 37 1.17 15.04 4.55
C PHE A 37 -0.05 15.25 5.45
N LYS A 38 0.11 16.10 6.48
CA LYS A 38 -0.96 16.47 7.42
C LYS A 38 -1.73 15.21 7.91
N ASN A 39 -3.05 15.22 7.79
CA ASN A 39 -3.94 14.15 8.24
C ASN A 39 -3.75 12.83 7.46
N HIS A 40 -3.16 12.87 6.26
CA HIS A 40 -2.90 11.65 5.47
C HIS A 40 -1.73 10.83 6.01
N ILE A 41 -0.87 11.37 6.87
CA ILE A 41 0.22 10.60 7.50
C ILE A 41 -0.36 9.47 8.35
N PHE A 42 -1.41 9.76 9.12
CA PHE A 42 -2.06 8.77 9.97
C PHE A 42 -2.76 7.67 9.14
N GLU A 43 -3.51 8.08 8.11
CA GLU A 43 -4.17 7.15 7.18
C GLU A 43 -3.15 6.24 6.46
N ALA A 44 -2.02 6.82 6.01
CA ALA A 44 -0.95 6.08 5.36
C ALA A 44 -0.27 5.08 6.30
N LYS A 45 -0.09 5.43 7.59
CA LYS A 45 0.44 4.50 8.61
C LYS A 45 -0.51 3.32 8.86
N ILE A 46 -1.80 3.58 9.05
CA ILE A 46 -2.81 2.52 9.19
C ILE A 46 -2.80 1.60 7.96
N PHE A 47 -2.71 2.18 6.77
CA PHE A 47 -2.65 1.39 5.54
C PHE A 47 -1.37 0.56 5.46
N LEU A 48 -0.22 1.12 5.82
CA LEU A 48 1.05 0.40 5.89
C LEU A 48 0.98 -0.78 6.87
N ASP A 49 0.36 -0.60 8.04
CA ASP A 49 0.20 -1.67 9.02
C ASP A 49 -0.70 -2.82 8.52
N LYS A 50 -1.65 -2.53 7.63
CA LYS A 50 -2.40 -3.57 6.92
C LYS A 50 -1.54 -4.32 5.92
N LEU A 51 -0.70 -3.61 5.15
CA LEU A 51 0.21 -4.25 4.19
C LEU A 51 1.20 -5.18 4.88
N LYS A 52 1.75 -4.79 6.03
CA LYS A 52 2.69 -5.60 6.83
C LYS A 52 2.12 -6.94 7.30
N LYS A 53 0.80 -7.06 7.40
CA LYS A 53 0.13 -8.31 7.78
C LYS A 53 -0.07 -9.27 6.59
N ILE A 54 0.13 -8.79 5.37
CA ILE A 54 -0.25 -9.48 4.13
C ILE A 54 0.96 -9.77 3.24
N PHE A 55 1.88 -8.83 3.10
CA PHE A 55 3.09 -8.92 2.28
C PHE A 55 4.32 -9.05 3.17
N ASN A 56 5.28 -9.90 2.79
CA ASN A 56 6.42 -10.20 3.66
C ASN A 56 7.50 -9.12 3.57
N ASP A 57 7.77 -8.58 2.37
CA ASP A 57 8.68 -7.44 2.23
C ASP A 57 7.93 -6.18 1.83
N LEU A 58 8.37 -5.08 2.42
CA LEU A 58 7.83 -3.75 2.20
C LEU A 58 8.96 -2.74 2.22
N THR A 59 9.23 -2.11 1.08
CA THR A 59 10.13 -0.98 0.95
C THR A 59 9.33 0.33 0.89
N CYS A 60 9.54 1.25 1.83
CA CYS A 60 8.83 2.53 1.86
C CYS A 60 9.75 3.67 1.44
N LYS A 61 9.38 4.41 0.38
CA LYS A 61 10.05 5.63 -0.05
C LYS A 61 9.14 6.84 0.18
N LYS A 62 9.50 7.68 1.14
CA LYS A 62 8.84 8.98 1.35
C LYS A 62 9.30 9.95 0.27
N VAL A 63 8.40 10.41 -0.57
CA VAL A 63 8.61 11.51 -1.49
C VAL A 63 7.84 12.71 -0.94
N LEU A 64 8.32 13.94 -1.15
CA LEU A 64 7.92 15.18 -0.44
C LEU A 64 6.40 15.42 -0.30
N THR A 65 5.56 14.85 -1.17
CA THR A 65 4.09 14.86 -1.05
C THR A 65 3.42 13.47 -1.11
N ASN A 66 4.12 12.46 -1.66
CA ASN A 66 3.61 11.11 -1.89
C ASN A 66 4.52 10.08 -1.22
N LEU A 67 3.98 9.22 -0.36
CA LEU A 67 4.63 7.99 0.09
C LEU A 67 4.43 6.91 -0.99
N LEU A 68 5.54 6.46 -1.56
CA LEU A 68 5.60 5.27 -2.42
C LEU A 68 5.95 4.07 -1.55
N ILE A 69 5.05 3.10 -1.46
CA ILE A 69 5.30 1.84 -0.77
C ILE A 69 5.45 0.76 -1.83
N PHE A 70 6.63 0.18 -1.88
CA PHE A 70 7.00 -1.02 -2.60
C PHE A 70 6.79 -2.21 -1.67
N ALA A 71 6.30 -3.33 -2.17
CA ALA A 71 6.12 -4.57 -1.43
C ALA A 71 6.71 -5.72 -2.25
N GLU A 72 7.62 -6.48 -1.66
CA GLU A 72 8.36 -7.59 -2.29
C GLU A 72 8.21 -8.86 -1.41
N ASN A 73 8.72 -9.99 -1.85
CA ASN A 73 8.64 -11.24 -1.09
C ASN A 73 9.90 -12.05 -1.42
N ASN A 74 10.89 -12.02 -0.55
CA ASN A 74 12.16 -12.72 -0.66
C ASN A 74 12.09 -13.95 0.25
N ASP A 75 12.41 -15.11 -0.33
CA ASP A 75 12.49 -16.41 0.34
C ASP A 75 13.72 -16.51 1.25
#